data_AF-A0A9Q6N3I9-F1
#
_entry.id   AF-A0A9Q6N3I9-F1
#
_cell.length_a   1.000
_cell.length_b   1.000
_cell.length_c   1.000
_cell.angle_alpha   90.00
_cell.angle_beta   90.00
_cell.angle_gamma   90.00
#
_symmetry.space_group_name_H-M   'P 1'
#
loop_
_entity.id
_entity.type
_entity.pdbx_description
1 polymer ?
#
loop_
_entity_poly.entity_id
_entity_poly.type
_entity_poly.pdbx_seq_one_letter_code
_entity_poly.pdbx_strand_id
1 'polypeptide(L)'
;MRFTIITAKPGHQPPQTSFDFLPPGGTIGRGVDNNLVLPDDDRTISRLQAIVLITAEGECRLTNRGNVTRVLLNDIPLEQSSSGKGAETSAGWNIKENKEA
;
A
#
# COMPACT_ATOMS: atom_id res chain seq x y z
N MET A 1 6.89 -7.08 8.42
CA MET A 1 7.11 -6.86 6.97
C MET A 1 6.98 -5.37 6.67
N ARG A 2 8.00 -4.77 6.08
CA ARG A 2 8.08 -3.31 5.90
C ARG A 2 7.52 -2.89 4.56
N PHE A 3 6.63 -1.90 4.54
CA PHE A 3 6.19 -1.22 3.32
C PHE A 3 6.74 0.20 3.33
N THR A 4 7.33 0.65 2.22
CA THR A 4 7.97 1.96 2.10
C THR A 4 7.42 2.72 0.89
N ILE A 5 6.99 3.95 1.08
CA ILE A 5 6.64 4.88 0.01
C ILE A 5 7.95 5.31 -0.68
N ILE A 6 8.13 4.89 -1.93
CA ILE A 6 9.29 5.22 -2.77
C ILE A 6 9.05 6.42 -3.68
N THR A 7 7.78 6.74 -4.00
CA THR A 7 7.39 7.95 -4.73
C THR A 7 6.17 8.55 -4.06
N ALA A 8 6.24 9.84 -3.73
CA ALA A 8 5.10 10.59 -3.24
C ALA A 8 4.40 11.30 -4.39
N LYS A 9 3.08 11.47 -4.28
CA LYS A 9 2.33 12.34 -5.19
C LYS A 9 2.87 13.78 -5.08
N PRO A 10 3.16 14.48 -6.20
CA PRO A 10 3.62 15.86 -6.15
C PRO A 10 2.69 16.75 -5.32
N GLY A 11 3.28 17.60 -4.48
CA GLY A 11 2.53 18.50 -3.59
C GLY A 11 1.86 17.81 -2.38
N HIS A 12 2.04 16.49 -2.21
CA HIS A 12 1.54 15.78 -1.04
C HIS A 12 2.72 15.19 -0.24
N GLN A 13 2.66 15.34 1.08
CA GLN A 13 3.63 14.75 1.99
C GLN A 13 2.93 13.72 2.88
N PRO A 14 3.33 12.43 2.84
CA PRO A 14 2.73 11.44 3.69
C PRO A 14 3.17 11.67 5.14
N PRO A 15 2.32 11.37 6.14
CA PRO A 15 2.71 11.48 7.55
C PRO A 15 3.84 10.52 7.92
N GLN A 16 4.01 9.45 7.15
CA GLN A 16 5.09 8.48 7.30
C GLN A 16 5.49 7.96 5.92
N THR A 17 6.79 7.71 5.74
CA THR A 17 7.34 7.17 4.49
C THR A 17 7.43 5.65 4.51
N SER A 18 7.27 5.01 5.67
CA SER A 18 7.24 3.56 5.78
C SER A 18 6.39 3.11 6.97
N PHE A 19 5.97 1.84 6.93
CA PHE A 19 5.27 1.20 8.02
C PHE A 19 5.63 -0.29 8.10
N ASP A 20 5.89 -0.76 9.32
CA ASP A 20 6.16 -2.16 9.62
C ASP A 20 4.86 -2.88 9.99
N PHE A 21 4.31 -3.63 9.04
CA PHE A 21 3.15 -4.47 9.30
C PHE A 21 3.57 -5.72 10.06
N LEU A 22 2.83 -6.04 11.12
CA LEU A 22 2.95 -7.26 11.93
C LEU A 22 1.65 -8.07 11.80
N PRO A 23 1.65 -9.39 12.05
CA PRO A 23 0.41 -10.17 12.10
C PRO A 23 -0.64 -9.48 13.01
N PRO A 24 -1.91 -9.35 12.59
CA PRO A 24 -2.55 -9.95 11.41
C PRO A 24 -2.39 -9.16 10.09
N GLY A 25 -1.67 -8.04 10.11
CA GLY A 25 -1.50 -7.12 8.99
C GLY A 25 -2.09 -5.74 9.28
N GLY A 26 -2.65 -5.08 8.27
CA GLY A 26 -3.23 -3.75 8.41
C GLY A 26 -3.78 -3.19 7.10
N THR A 27 -3.99 -1.88 7.05
CA THR A 27 -4.64 -1.20 5.92
C THR A 27 -3.82 -0.07 5.32
N ILE A 28 -4.05 0.21 4.04
CA ILE A 28 -3.43 1.27 3.26
C ILE A 28 -4.52 2.07 2.55
N GLY A 29 -4.46 3.39 2.59
CA GLY A 29 -5.41 4.26 1.90
C GLY A 29 -5.31 5.72 2.33
N ARG A 30 -6.20 6.58 1.83
CA ARG A 30 -6.21 8.00 2.22
C ARG A 30 -6.87 8.28 3.57
N GLY A 31 -7.59 7.30 4.12
CA GLY A 31 -8.20 7.43 5.43
C GLY A 31 -7.12 7.58 6.49
N VAL A 32 -7.28 8.55 7.39
CA VAL A 32 -6.37 8.78 8.52
C VAL A 32 -6.37 7.63 9.54
N ASP A 33 -7.36 6.75 9.43
CA ASP A 33 -7.53 5.51 10.17
C ASP A 33 -6.71 4.33 9.60
N ASN A 34 -6.06 4.50 8.45
CA ASN A 34 -5.20 3.45 7.90
C ASN A 34 -3.84 3.37 8.59
N ASN A 35 -3.29 2.16 8.64
CA ASN A 35 -1.92 1.96 9.14
C ASN A 35 -0.89 2.68 8.27
N LEU A 36 -1.03 2.63 6.94
CA LEU A 36 -0.22 3.42 6.00
C LEU A 36 -1.11 4.42 5.25
N VAL A 37 -1.02 5.68 5.65
CA VAL A 37 -1.81 6.76 5.08
C VAL A 37 -1.13 7.31 3.82
N LEU A 38 -1.88 7.36 2.72
CA LEU A 38 -1.49 8.01 1.47
C LEU A 38 -2.38 9.26 1.28
N PRO A 39 -1.93 10.46 1.70
CA PRO A 39 -2.72 11.67 1.54
C PRO A 39 -3.05 11.89 0.07
N ASP A 40 -4.32 12.18 -0.19
CA ASP A 40 -4.79 12.40 -1.54
C ASP A 40 -6.06 13.25 -1.53
N ASP A 41 -5.87 14.55 -1.69
CA ASP A 41 -6.96 15.54 -1.64
C ASP A 41 -7.86 15.46 -2.88
N ASP A 42 -7.30 15.00 -4.01
CA ASP A 42 -8.02 14.78 -5.26
C ASP A 42 -8.93 13.53 -5.23
N ARG A 43 -8.89 12.76 -4.14
CA ARG A 43 -9.73 11.57 -3.90
C ARG A 43 -9.62 10.48 -4.99
N THR A 44 -8.49 10.45 -5.67
CA THR A 44 -8.05 9.39 -6.57
C THR A 44 -7.70 8.09 -5.82
N ILE A 45 -7.34 8.15 -4.55
CA ILE A 45 -7.12 7.01 -3.64
C ILE A 45 -8.36 6.79 -2.77
N SER A 46 -8.76 5.53 -2.65
CA SER A 46 -9.89 5.15 -1.81
C SER A 46 -9.57 5.33 -0.32
N ARG A 47 -10.59 5.60 0.51
CA ARG A 47 -10.41 5.66 1.98
C ARG A 47 -9.73 4.40 2.49
N LEU A 48 -10.21 3.24 2.04
CA LEU A 48 -9.53 1.95 2.17
C LEU A 48 -9.15 1.50 0.76
N GLN A 49 -7.86 1.56 0.45
CA GLN A 49 -7.36 1.22 -0.88
C GLN A 49 -6.85 -0.22 -0.92
N ALA A 50 -6.10 -0.66 0.09
CA ALA A 50 -5.60 -2.02 0.16
C ALA A 50 -5.57 -2.55 1.60
N ILE A 51 -5.61 -3.87 1.72
CA ILE A 51 -5.45 -4.61 2.98
C ILE A 51 -4.19 -5.45 2.86
N VAL A 52 -3.29 -5.27 3.82
CA VAL A 52 -2.14 -6.13 4.05
C VAL A 52 -2.57 -7.20 5.05
N LEU A 53 -2.44 -8.47 4.69
CA LEU A 53 -2.62 -9.59 5.61
C LEU A 53 -1.26 -10.22 5.86
N ILE A 54 -0.91 -10.46 7.12
CA ILE A 54 0.32 -11.16 7.50
C ILE A 54 -0.03 -12.35 8.39
N THR A 55 0.38 -13.55 7.97
CA THR A 55 0.19 -14.77 8.76
C THR A 55 1.22 -14.88 9.87
N ALA A 56 0.97 -15.74 10.86
CA ALA A 56 1.93 -16.02 11.91
C ALA A 56 3.23 -16.65 11.37
N GLU A 57 3.18 -17.32 10.21
CA GLU A 57 4.38 -17.83 9.52
C GLU A 57 5.15 -16.75 8.74
N GLY A 58 4.66 -15.50 8.72
CA GLY A 58 5.29 -14.39 8.02
C GLY A 58 4.89 -14.26 6.54
N GLU A 59 3.92 -15.05 6.06
CA GLU A 59 3.37 -14.90 4.72
C GLU A 59 2.57 -13.60 4.61
N CYS A 60 2.78 -12.86 3.54
CA CYS A 60 2.08 -11.60 3.30
C CYS A 60 1.21 -11.67 2.06
N ARG A 61 -0.01 -11.14 2.19
CA ARG A 61 -0.95 -10.99 1.09
C ARG A 61 -1.50 -9.57 1.05
N LEU A 62 -1.25 -8.87 -0.04
CA LEU A 62 -1.86 -7.58 -0.32
C LEU A 62 -3.13 -7.78 -1.15
N THR A 63 -4.25 -7.20 -0.71
CA THR A 63 -5.54 -7.25 -1.42
C THR A 63 -6.01 -5.83 -1.72
N ASN A 64 -6.17 -5.49 -3.00
CA ASN A 64 -6.76 -4.22 -3.41
C ASN A 64 -8.28 -4.24 -3.15
N ARG A 65 -8.78 -3.23 -2.43
CA ARG A 65 -10.20 -3.02 -2.10
C ARG A 65 -10.74 -1.70 -2.64
N GLY A 66 -9.87 -0.84 -3.18
CA GLY A 66 -10.25 0.45 -3.72
C GLY A 66 -10.83 0.35 -5.13
N ASN A 67 -11.71 1.29 -5.46
CA ASN A 67 -12.43 1.30 -6.73
C ASN A 67 -11.84 2.29 -7.76
N VAL A 68 -10.95 3.19 -7.31
CA VAL A 68 -10.61 4.42 -8.04
C VAL A 68 -9.20 4.37 -8.66
N THR A 69 -8.27 3.67 -8.03
CA THR A 69 -6.87 3.64 -8.46
C THR A 69 -6.31 2.22 -8.38
N ARG A 70 -5.62 1.78 -9.44
CA ARG A 70 -4.88 0.52 -9.43
C ARG A 70 -3.70 0.65 -8.45
N VAL A 71 -3.56 -0.30 -7.54
CA VAL A 71 -2.34 -0.49 -6.76
C VAL A 71 -1.48 -1.54 -7.49
N LEU A 72 -0.20 -1.28 -7.68
CA LEU A 72 0.72 -2.01 -8.57
C LEU A 72 1.87 -2.61 -7.78
N LEU A 73 1.73 -3.83 -7.28
CA LEU A 73 2.71 -4.45 -6.41
C LEU A 73 3.98 -4.87 -7.23
N ASN A 74 5.05 -4.05 -7.23
CA ASN A 74 6.34 -4.20 -7.99
C ASN A 74 6.10 -4.08 -9.49
N ASP A 75 5.57 -2.94 -9.95
CA ASP A 75 5.28 -2.73 -11.38
C ASP A 75 4.24 -3.71 -11.96
N ILE A 76 3.65 -4.59 -11.14
CA ILE A 76 2.60 -5.54 -11.53
C ILE A 76 1.25 -5.01 -11.05
N PRO A 77 0.30 -4.69 -11.95
CA PRO A 77 -1.04 -4.31 -11.57
C PRO A 77 -1.66 -5.43 -10.72
N LEU A 78 -2.26 -5.10 -9.58
CA LEU A 78 -3.02 -6.08 -8.78
C LEU A 78 -4.33 -6.45 -9.48
N GLU A 79 -4.25 -7.08 -10.64
CA GLU A 79 -5.32 -7.88 -11.21
C GLU A 79 -5.10 -9.31 -10.71
N GLN A 80 -5.97 -9.75 -9.80
CA GLN A 80 -6.12 -11.13 -9.32
C GLN A 80 -4.84 -11.98 -9.25
N SER A 81 -4.36 -12.17 -8.02
CA SER A 81 -3.36 -13.16 -7.60
C SER A 81 -1.98 -13.03 -8.26
N SER A 82 -1.01 -12.54 -7.49
CA SER A 82 0.31 -13.16 -7.46
C SER A 82 1.15 -12.56 -6.34
N SER A 83 1.87 -13.45 -5.65
CA SER A 83 2.87 -13.13 -4.65
C SER A 83 3.98 -12.30 -5.27
N GLY A 84 3.98 -10.98 -5.06
CA GLY A 84 5.00 -10.05 -5.56
C GLY A 84 5.25 -8.94 -4.53
N LYS A 85 6.45 -8.35 -4.51
CA LYS A 85 6.86 -7.27 -3.58
C LYS A 85 6.40 -5.90 -4.20
N GLY A 86 6.65 -4.68 -3.69
CA GLY A 86 6.36 -3.39 -4.44
C GLY A 86 4.91 -2.84 -4.40
N ALA A 87 4.46 -1.65 -4.85
CA ALA A 87 3.03 -1.13 -4.86
C ALA A 87 2.83 0.33 -5.44
N GLU A 88 2.70 0.57 -6.75
CA GLU A 88 2.38 1.89 -7.37
C GLU A 88 0.89 2.23 -7.48
N THR A 89 0.50 3.50 -7.43
CA THR A 89 -0.87 3.99 -7.55
C THR A 89 -0.97 5.00 -8.70
N SER A 90 -2.04 4.96 -9.49
CA SER A 90 -2.35 5.98 -10.54
C SER A 90 -2.52 7.42 -10.02
N ALA A 91 -2.47 7.60 -8.70
CA ALA A 91 -2.37 8.89 -8.04
C ALA A 91 -0.93 9.44 -7.97
N GLY A 92 0.06 8.68 -8.43
CA GLY A 92 1.49 9.01 -8.34
C GLY A 92 2.18 8.51 -7.06
N TRP A 93 1.47 7.83 -6.16
CA TRP A 93 2.11 7.20 -5.00
C TRP A 93 2.72 5.86 -5.39
N ASN A 94 3.99 5.66 -5.12
CA ASN A 94 4.63 4.35 -5.21
C ASN A 94 5.01 3.88 -3.80
N ILE A 95 4.63 2.66 -3.46
CA ILE A 95 4.96 1.92 -2.25
C ILE A 95 5.81 0.72 -2.65
N LYS A 96 6.59 0.16 -1.73
CA LYS A 96 7.37 -1.05 -1.93
C LYS A 96 7.37 -1.92 -0.70
N GLU A 97 6.99 -3.18 -0.87
CA GLU A 97 7.28 -4.21 0.13
C GLU A 97 8.80 -4.49 0.16
N ASN A 98 9.41 -4.24 1.31
CA ASN A 98 10.76 -4.65 1.63
C ASN A 98 10.67 -5.94 2.45
N LYS A 99 11.11 -7.07 1.85
CA LYS A 99 11.50 -8.23 2.64
C LYS A 99 12.81 -7.87 3.30
N GLU A 100 12.80 -7.62 4.60
CA GLU A 100 14.06 -7.67 5.35
C GLU A 100 14.60 -9.09 5.22
N ALA A 101 15.89 -9.18 4.89
CA ALA A 101 16.60 -10.42 4.58
C ALA A 101 16.72 -11.34 5.80
#